data_AF-A0A534QW96-F1
#
_entry.id   AF-A0A534QW96-F1
#
_cell.length_a   1.000
_cell.length_b   1.000
_cell.length_c   1.000
_cell.angle_alpha   90.00
_cell.angle_beta   90.00
_cell.angle_gamma   90.00
#
_symmetry.space_group_name_H-M   'P 1'
#
loop_
_entity.id
_entity.type
_entity.pdbx_description
1 polymer ?
#
loop_
_entity_poly.entity_id
_entity_poly.type
_entity_poly.pdbx_seq_one_letter_code
_entity_poly.pdbx_strand_id
1 'polypeptide(L)'
;MRSLAALLALAFVTAARAAEPPVPVPQGYVTDLAHVIGPDVRARIERLNEELRDKTGAEIAVVAVDTTAPLDDFTYAMRIADAWKPGRKRED
;
A
#
# COMPACT_ATOMS: atom_id res chain seq x y z
N MET A 1 -26.23 5.63 -42.67
CA MET A 1 -25.39 4.50 -42.21
C MET A 1 -23.96 4.91 -41.83
N ARG A 2 -23.28 5.81 -42.57
CA ARG A 2 -21.93 6.31 -42.22
C ARG A 2 -21.88 7.08 -40.88
N SER A 3 -22.91 7.88 -40.59
CA SER A 3 -23.01 8.67 -39.35
C SER A 3 -23.29 7.84 -38.10
N LEU A 4 -23.92 6.67 -38.25
CA LEU A 4 -24.20 5.73 -37.15
C LEU A 4 -22.94 4.96 -36.75
N ALA A 5 -22.08 4.64 -37.74
CA ALA A 5 -20.77 4.03 -37.50
C ALA A 5 -19.81 4.99 -36.79
N ALA A 6 -19.87 6.30 -37.10
CA ALA A 6 -19.07 7.31 -36.41
C ALA A 6 -19.51 7.53 -34.95
N LEU A 7 -20.80 7.43 -34.65
CA LEU A 7 -21.33 7.48 -33.28
C LEU A 7 -21.00 6.23 -32.47
N LEU A 8 -20.99 5.04 -33.09
CA LEU A 8 -20.52 3.80 -32.43
C LEU A 8 -19.00 3.80 -32.19
N ALA A 9 -18.20 4.40 -33.07
CA ALA A 9 -16.76 4.50 -32.91
C ALA A 9 -16.34 5.50 -31.81
N LEU A 10 -17.14 6.55 -31.58
CA LEU A 10 -16.89 7.54 -30.52
C LEU A 10 -17.27 7.02 -29.12
N ALA A 11 -18.14 6.01 -29.03
CA ALA A 11 -18.58 5.42 -27.76
C ALA A 11 -17.54 4.45 -27.13
N PHE A 12 -16.50 4.04 -27.87
CA PHE A 12 -15.58 2.98 -27.43
C PHE A 12 -14.25 3.46 -26.80
N VAL A 13 -14.05 4.77 -26.65
CA VAL A 13 -12.85 5.33 -25.99
C VAL A 13 -13.18 5.80 -24.58
N THR A 14 -13.75 4.91 -23.76
CA THR A 14 -13.63 5.06 -22.30
C THR A 14 -12.33 4.38 -21.91
N ALA A 15 -11.23 5.14 -21.85
CA ALA A 15 -9.99 4.65 -21.26
C ALA A 15 -10.31 4.22 -19.82
N ALA A 16 -10.34 2.91 -19.56
CA ALA A 16 -10.46 2.38 -18.22
C ALA A 16 -9.22 2.85 -17.45
N ARG A 17 -9.38 3.90 -16.64
CA ARG A 17 -8.32 4.32 -15.72
C ARG A 17 -8.29 3.27 -14.62
N ALA A 18 -7.12 2.66 -14.40
CA ALA A 18 -6.91 1.83 -13.23
C ALA A 18 -7.25 2.65 -11.98
N ALA A 19 -8.07 2.09 -11.09
CA ALA A 19 -8.34 2.73 -9.81
C ALA A 19 -7.06 2.73 -8.97
N GLU A 20 -6.87 3.78 -8.15
CA GLU A 20 -5.77 3.80 -7.19
C GLU A 20 -5.87 2.62 -6.21
N PRO A 21 -4.73 2.00 -5.83
CA PRO A 21 -4.76 0.92 -4.86
C PRO A 21 -5.32 1.41 -3.51
N PRO A 22 -6.12 0.59 -2.81
CA PRO A 22 -6.60 0.93 -1.48
C PRO A 22 -5.45 0.93 -0.47
N VAL A 23 -5.61 1.65 0.64
CA VAL A 23 -4.68 1.55 1.76
C VAL A 23 -4.91 0.19 2.46
N PRO A 24 -3.87 -0.65 2.65
CA PRO A 24 -4.03 -1.93 3.34
C PRO A 24 -4.44 -1.75 4.80
N VAL A 25 -5.10 -2.76 5.37
CA VAL A 25 -5.35 -2.82 6.82
C VAL A 25 -4.05 -3.31 7.49
N PRO A 26 -3.52 -2.61 8.51
CA PRO A 26 -2.29 -3.01 9.15
C PRO A 26 -2.46 -4.34 9.90
N GLN A 27 -1.50 -5.26 9.70
CA GLN A 27 -1.45 -6.59 10.33
C GLN A 27 -0.35 -6.69 11.41
N GLY A 28 -0.01 -5.55 12.03
CA GLY A 28 1.16 -5.40 12.91
C GLY A 28 2.32 -4.74 12.18
N TYR A 29 3.56 -5.08 12.57
CA TYR A 29 4.77 -4.51 11.96
C TYR A 29 4.97 -4.92 10.50
N VAL A 30 4.41 -6.06 10.07
CA VAL A 30 4.55 -6.58 8.71
C VAL A 30 3.17 -6.89 8.13
N THR A 31 2.81 -6.18 7.08
CA THR A 31 1.62 -6.43 6.25
C THR A 31 2.07 -6.92 4.88
N ASP A 32 2.06 -8.24 4.68
CA ASP A 32 2.52 -8.88 3.45
C ASP A 32 1.33 -9.42 2.67
N LEU A 33 0.84 -8.63 1.72
CA LEU A 33 -0.23 -9.01 0.81
C LEU A 33 0.27 -9.66 -0.48
N ALA A 34 1.57 -9.54 -0.77
CA ALA A 34 2.21 -10.18 -1.92
C ALA A 34 2.70 -11.61 -1.62
N HIS A 35 2.65 -12.02 -0.34
CA HIS A 35 3.11 -13.33 0.13
C HIS A 35 4.59 -13.61 -0.19
N VAL A 36 5.43 -12.58 -0.13
CA VAL A 36 6.86 -12.65 -0.46
C VAL A 36 7.76 -12.74 0.78
N ILE A 37 7.21 -12.55 1.98
CA ILE A 37 7.95 -12.57 3.24
C ILE A 37 7.66 -13.87 3.99
N GLY A 38 8.64 -14.78 3.95
CA GLY A 38 8.58 -16.04 4.70
C GLY A 38 8.54 -15.84 6.24
N PRO A 39 8.08 -16.86 6.99
CA PRO A 39 7.84 -16.76 8.44
C PRO A 39 9.09 -16.41 9.24
N ASP A 40 10.26 -16.96 8.90
CA ASP A 40 11.51 -16.67 9.60
C ASP A 40 11.95 -15.22 9.44
N VAL A 41 11.77 -14.66 8.23
CA VAL A 41 12.09 -13.26 7.94
C VAL A 41 11.11 -12.33 8.63
N ARG A 42 9.81 -12.65 8.59
CA ARG A 42 8.77 -11.93 9.34
C ARG A 42 9.12 -11.84 10.82
N ALA A 43 9.42 -12.98 11.45
CA ALA A 43 9.77 -13.01 12.87
C ALA A 43 11.02 -12.18 13.19
N ARG A 44 11.99 -12.09 12.27
CA ARG A 44 13.17 -11.22 12.44
C ARG A 44 12.81 -9.73 12.34
N ILE A 45 11.95 -9.36 11.39
CA ILE A 45 11.48 -7.97 11.23
C ILE A 45 10.69 -7.54 12.47
N GLU A 46 9.76 -8.38 12.93
CA GLU A 46 8.94 -8.10 14.11
C GLU A 46 9.80 -7.88 15.36
N ARG A 47 10.76 -8.78 15.64
CA ARG A 47 11.69 -8.60 16.76
C ARG A 47 12.53 -7.32 16.67
N LEU A 48 13.04 -6.99 15.48
CA LEU A 48 13.84 -5.78 15.30
C LEU A 48 12.99 -4.52 15.51
N ASN A 49 11.75 -4.52 15.02
CA ASN A 49 10.84 -3.37 15.17
C ASN A 49 10.36 -3.22 16.62
N GLU A 50 10.16 -4.32 17.34
CA GLU A 50 9.92 -4.29 18.79
C GLU A 50 11.11 -3.67 19.54
N GLU A 51 12.33 -4.14 19.26
CA GLU A 51 13.55 -3.60 19.88
C GLU A 51 13.75 -2.12 19.56
N LEU A 52 13.50 -1.71 18.31
CA LEU A 52 13.56 -0.31 17.90
C LEU A 52 12.56 0.55 18.68
N ARG A 53 11.30 0.11 18.76
CA ARG A 53 10.25 0.80 19.51
C ARG A 53 10.63 0.92 20.98
N ASP A 54 11.09 -0.16 21.59
CA ASP A 54 11.40 -0.18 23.02
C ASP A 54 12.59 0.71 23.37
N LYS A 55 13.58 0.81 22.47
CA LYS A 55 14.79 1.63 22.69
C LYS A 55 14.62 3.10 22.32
N THR A 56 13.77 3.42 21.36
CA THR A 56 13.74 4.77 20.75
C THR A 56 12.36 5.41 20.71
N GLY A 57 11.29 4.63 20.91
CA GLY A 57 9.92 5.03 20.63
C GLY A 57 9.58 5.10 19.14
N ALA A 58 10.54 4.93 18.23
CA ALA A 58 10.28 4.92 16.80
C ALA A 58 9.60 3.62 16.36
N GLU A 59 8.67 3.71 15.41
CA GLU A 59 8.00 2.56 14.83
C GLU A 59 8.24 2.49 13.32
N ILE A 60 8.46 1.29 12.81
CA ILE A 60 8.60 1.01 11.39
C ILE A 60 7.51 0.02 10.99
N ALA A 61 6.76 0.34 9.93
CA ALA A 61 5.83 -0.57 9.30
C ALA A 61 6.43 -1.06 7.97
N VAL A 62 6.35 -2.37 7.74
CA VAL A 62 6.79 -3.01 6.49
C VAL A 62 5.55 -3.47 5.74
N VAL A 63 5.43 -3.05 4.48
CA VAL A 63 4.30 -3.40 3.62
C VAL A 63 4.80 -3.98 2.31
N ALA A 64 4.29 -5.15 1.94
CA ALA A 64 4.52 -5.77 0.65
C ALA A 64 3.18 -5.97 -0.08
N VAL A 65 3.10 -5.50 -1.31
CA VAL A 65 1.93 -5.56 -2.19
C VAL A 65 2.36 -5.98 -3.59
N ASP A 66 1.46 -6.62 -4.35
CA ASP A 66 1.76 -7.07 -5.71
C ASP A 66 2.02 -5.91 -6.68
N THR A 67 1.38 -4.77 -6.45
CA THR A 67 1.57 -3.56 -7.27
C THR A 67 1.20 -2.30 -6.50
N THR A 68 1.87 -1.20 -6.82
CA THR A 68 1.50 0.16 -6.38
C THR A 68 0.75 0.92 -7.48
N ALA A 69 0.68 0.36 -8.69
CA ALA A 69 0.07 1.02 -9.84
C ALA A 69 -1.42 1.31 -9.58
N PRO A 70 -1.95 2.44 -10.10
CA PRO A 70 -1.27 3.43 -10.94
C PRO A 70 -0.38 4.44 -10.19
N LEU A 71 -0.24 4.33 -8.86
CA LEU A 71 0.62 5.22 -8.08
C LEU A 71 2.09 4.78 -8.17
N ASP A 72 2.99 5.75 -8.05
CA ASP A 72 4.38 5.46 -7.73
C ASP A 72 4.48 4.94 -6.28
N ASP A 73 5.59 4.26 -6.01
CA ASP A 73 5.88 3.61 -4.74
C ASP A 73 5.91 4.59 -3.56
N PHE A 74 6.54 5.75 -3.74
CA PHE A 74 6.63 6.77 -2.70
C PHE A 74 5.27 7.38 -2.37
N THR A 75 4.47 7.77 -3.38
CA THR A 75 3.12 8.30 -3.17
C THR A 75 2.25 7.30 -2.43
N TYR A 76 2.29 6.02 -2.83
CA TYR A 76 1.51 5.00 -2.16
C TYR A 76 2.00 4.75 -0.71
N ALA A 77 3.32 4.70 -0.48
CA ALA A 77 3.88 4.58 0.86
C ALA A 77 3.47 5.75 1.77
N MET A 78 3.44 6.99 1.27
CA MET A 78 2.99 8.15 2.04
C MET A 78 1.49 8.07 2.37
N ARG A 79 0.64 7.62 1.43
CA ARG A 79 -0.79 7.39 1.73
C ARG A 79 -0.99 6.37 2.85
N ILE A 80 -0.19 5.30 2.85
CA ILE A 80 -0.19 4.30 3.94
C ILE A 80 0.26 4.96 5.25
N ALA A 81 1.38 5.68 5.24
CA ALA A 81 1.92 6.34 6.44
C ALA A 81 0.94 7.37 7.05
N ASP A 82 0.26 8.15 6.22
CA ASP A 82 -0.74 9.13 6.65
C ASP A 82 -1.95 8.47 7.33
N ALA A 83 -2.39 7.33 6.78
CA ALA A 83 -3.51 6.56 7.32
C ALA A 83 -3.13 5.80 8.59
N TRP A 84 -1.94 5.18 8.62
CA TRP A 84 -1.52 4.27 9.69
C TRP A 84 -0.88 4.99 10.86
N LYS A 85 -0.26 6.15 10.61
CA LYS A 85 0.30 7.01 11.65
C LYS A 85 1.32 6.28 12.56
N PRO A 86 2.28 5.52 12.02
CA PRO A 86 3.27 4.81 12.84
C PRO A 86 3.98 5.79 13.78
N GLY A 87 4.12 5.41 15.05
CA GLY A 87 4.72 6.23 16.10
C GLY A 87 3.77 7.22 16.79
N ARG A 88 2.50 7.36 16.37
CA ARG A 88 1.54 8.27 17.05
C ARG A 88 0.82 7.68 18.25
N LYS A 89 1.08 6.43 18.64
CA LYS A 89 0.51 5.87 19.87
C LYS A 89 1.37 6.24 21.07
N ARG A 90 1.28 7.52 21.47
CA ARG A 90 1.56 8.14 22.79
C ARG A 90 1.39 9.67 22.67
N GLU A 91 0.14 10.11 22.54
CA GLU A 91 -0.28 11.20 23.41
C GLU A 91 -0.81 10.47 24.65
N ASP A 92 -0.15 10.72 25.78
CA ASP A 92 -0.39 10.22 27.15
C ASP A 92 0.44 8.99 27.60
#